data_AF-A0A6V7LQP2-F1
#
_entry.id   AF-A0A6V7LQP2-F1
#
_cell.length_a   1.000
_cell.length_b   1.000
_cell.length_c   1.000
_cell.angle_alpha   90.00
_cell.angle_beta   90.00
_cell.angle_gamma   90.00
#
_symmetry.space_group_name_H-M   'P 1'
#
loop_
_entity.id
_entity.type
_entity.pdbx_description
1 polymer ?
#
loop_
_entity_poly.entity_id
_entity_poly.type
_entity_poly.pdbx_seq_one_letter_code
_entity_poly.pdbx_strand_id
1 'polypeptide(L)'
;VARRLKLRNLPDYREKSGGAAIELAASRATNPLKYEFSPPMPHYRDCNFSFAGLKNIAERTILKLEKQDSVAGDGVVPDYENFCAAFQLAVAKHIAHKTKRAMMFLEKRELISRENQTL
;
A
#
# COMPACT_ATOMS: atom_id res chain seq x y z
N VAL A 1 -6.39 -5.74 3.85
CA VAL A 1 -5.88 -6.19 2.53
C VAL A 1 -5.45 -7.65 2.54
N ALA A 2 -4.39 -8.06 3.26
CA ALA A 2 -3.94 -9.48 3.30
C ALA A 2 -5.05 -10.49 3.62
N ARG A 3 -5.88 -10.19 4.65
CA ARG A 3 -7.05 -10.99 5.00
C ARG A 3 -8.07 -11.09 3.87
N ARG A 4 -8.30 -9.99 3.13
CA ARG A 4 -9.25 -9.94 2.02
C ARG A 4 -8.76 -10.73 0.80
N LEU A 5 -7.45 -10.72 0.56
CA LEU A 5 -6.77 -11.57 -0.42
C LEU A 5 -6.71 -13.04 0.00
N LYS A 6 -7.06 -13.36 1.25
CA LYS A 6 -7.01 -14.73 1.80
C LYS A 6 -5.61 -15.36 1.74
N LEU A 7 -4.55 -14.55 1.82
CA LEU A 7 -3.16 -15.02 1.71
C LEU A 7 -2.84 -16.17 2.68
N ARG A 8 -3.46 -16.18 3.87
CA ARG A 8 -3.28 -17.24 4.88
C ARG A 8 -3.64 -18.66 4.37
N ASN A 9 -4.44 -18.75 3.32
CA ASN A 9 -4.81 -20.03 2.71
C ASN A 9 -3.64 -20.66 1.94
N LEU A 10 -2.66 -19.85 1.52
CA LEU A 10 -1.44 -20.33 0.87
C LEU A 10 -0.39 -20.75 1.92
N PRO A 11 0.29 -21.88 1.74
CA PRO A 11 1.27 -22.40 2.70
C PRO A 11 2.36 -21.38 3.08
N ASP A 12 2.89 -20.65 2.10
CA ASP A 12 3.97 -19.68 2.26
C ASP A 12 3.64 -18.51 3.20
N TYR A 13 2.35 -18.21 3.40
CA TYR A 13 1.89 -17.05 4.17
C TYR A 13 1.10 -17.43 5.43
N ARG A 14 0.81 -18.72 5.66
CA ARG A 14 -0.09 -19.19 6.72
C ARG A 14 0.32 -18.73 8.13
N GLU A 15 1.62 -18.76 8.40
CA GLU A 15 2.23 -18.40 9.70
C GLU A 15 2.76 -16.96 9.72
N LYS A 16 2.48 -16.15 8.69
CA LYS A 16 2.98 -14.77 8.59
C LYS A 16 1.92 -13.77 9.01
N SER A 17 2.37 -12.68 9.64
CA SER A 17 1.50 -11.52 9.87
C SER A 17 1.04 -10.93 8.53
N GLY A 18 -0.10 -10.24 8.52
CA GLY A 18 -0.66 -9.72 7.26
C GLY A 18 0.27 -8.73 6.53
N GLY A 19 1.08 -7.96 7.27
CA GLY A 19 2.10 -7.08 6.68
C GLY A 19 3.23 -7.90 6.03
N ALA A 20 3.81 -8.84 6.77
CA ALA A 20 4.88 -9.70 6.27
C ALA A 20 4.43 -10.57 5.08
N ALA A 21 3.18 -11.02 5.07
CA ALA A 21 2.60 -11.76 3.94
C ALA A 21 2.51 -10.90 2.66
N ILE A 22 2.04 -9.64 2.78
CA ILE A 22 1.99 -8.70 1.64
C ILE A 22 3.39 -8.42 1.14
N GLU A 23 4.34 -8.16 2.04
CA GLU A 23 5.73 -7.84 1.67
C GLU A 23 6.41 -9.01 0.95
N LEU A 24 6.25 -10.24 1.45
CA LEU A 24 6.79 -11.42 0.79
C LEU A 24 6.14 -11.65 -0.58
N ALA A 25 4.82 -11.53 -0.69
CA ALA A 25 4.13 -11.65 -1.98
C ALA A 25 4.57 -10.55 -2.97
N ALA A 26 4.72 -9.32 -2.50
CA ALA A 26 5.20 -8.19 -3.30
C ALA A 26 6.62 -8.39 -3.83
N SER A 27 7.51 -9.01 -3.04
CA SER A 27 8.89 -9.32 -3.46
C SER A 27 8.97 -10.29 -4.66
N ARG A 28 7.89 -11.01 -4.95
CA ARG A 28 7.76 -11.98 -6.05
C ARG A 28 7.03 -11.40 -7.27
N ALA A 29 6.66 -10.11 -7.24
CA ALA A 29 5.94 -9.47 -8.34
C ALA A 29 6.80 -9.32 -9.60
N THR A 30 6.20 -9.56 -10.76
CA THR A 30 6.84 -9.35 -12.07
C THR A 30 6.60 -7.95 -12.62
N ASN A 31 5.49 -7.32 -12.24
CA ASN A 31 5.13 -5.95 -12.59
C ASN A 31 4.46 -5.22 -11.42
N PRO A 32 5.25 -4.49 -10.59
CA PRO A 32 4.75 -3.69 -9.47
C PRO A 32 3.80 -2.54 -9.84
N LEU A 33 3.70 -2.19 -11.13
CA LEU A 33 2.88 -1.08 -11.63
C LEU A 33 1.60 -1.55 -12.33
N LYS A 34 1.32 -2.86 -12.34
CA LYS A 34 0.14 -3.43 -13.00
C LYS A 34 -1.18 -2.91 -12.44
N TYR A 35 -1.23 -2.63 -11.14
CA TYR A 35 -2.38 -2.02 -10.49
C TYR A 35 -2.07 -0.58 -10.11
N GLU A 36 -3.01 0.32 -10.38
CA GLU A 36 -2.89 1.71 -10.01
C GLU A 36 -3.79 2.03 -8.81
N PHE A 37 -3.20 2.71 -7.82
CA PHE A 37 -3.91 3.24 -6.67
C PHE A 37 -3.81 4.77 -6.70
N SER A 38 -4.95 5.45 -6.77
CA SER A 38 -4.97 6.91 -6.75
C SER A 38 -4.40 7.46 -5.43
N PRO A 39 -3.66 8.59 -5.48
CA PRO A 39 -3.10 9.20 -4.28
C PRO A 39 -4.18 9.52 -3.23
N PRO A 40 -4.00 9.18 -1.95
CA PRO A 40 -4.96 9.52 -0.91
C PRO A 40 -4.94 11.02 -0.60
N MET A 41 -6.13 11.61 -0.42
CA MET A 41 -6.29 12.99 0.06
C MET A 41 -5.51 14.04 -0.77
N PRO A 42 -5.59 14.04 -2.11
CA PRO A 42 -4.74 14.89 -2.95
C PRO A 42 -5.00 16.40 -2.75
N HIS A 43 -6.20 16.77 -2.31
CA HIS A 43 -6.58 18.18 -2.09
C HIS A 43 -6.19 18.71 -0.69
N TYR A 44 -5.90 17.83 0.27
CA TYR A 44 -5.63 18.25 1.65
C TYR A 44 -4.19 18.70 1.81
N ARG A 45 -4.02 19.96 2.23
CA ARG A 45 -2.70 20.57 2.42
C ARG A 45 -2.05 20.30 3.78
N ASP A 46 -2.43 19.23 4.44
CA ASP A 46 -1.92 18.81 5.75
C ASP A 46 -0.87 17.68 5.65
N CYS A 47 -0.32 17.32 6.80
CA CYS A 47 0.63 16.21 6.97
C CYS A 47 -0.04 14.93 7.53
N ASN A 48 -1.38 14.90 7.61
CA ASN A 48 -2.10 13.76 8.18
C ASN A 48 -2.01 12.53 7.27
N PHE A 49 -1.83 11.36 7.88
CA PHE A 49 -1.93 10.08 7.17
C PHE A 49 -3.38 9.59 7.13
N SER A 50 -3.78 8.98 6.02
CA SER A 50 -5.02 8.22 5.93
C SER A 50 -4.84 7.07 4.96
N PHE A 51 -5.18 5.86 5.42
CA PHE A 51 -5.07 4.63 4.65
C PHE A 51 -6.44 4.02 4.33
N ALA A 52 -7.53 4.61 4.84
CA ALA A 52 -8.89 4.11 4.64
C ALA A 52 -9.29 4.08 3.16
N GLY A 53 -8.93 5.13 2.41
CA GLY A 53 -9.16 5.19 0.96
C GLY A 53 -8.43 4.07 0.21
N LEU A 54 -7.14 3.87 0.49
CA LEU A 54 -6.35 2.78 -0.12
C LEU A 54 -6.92 1.41 0.23
N LYS A 55 -7.31 1.18 1.48
CA LYS A 55 -7.95 -0.06 1.92
C LYS A 55 -9.25 -0.32 1.15
N ASN A 56 -10.12 0.68 1.03
CA ASN A 56 -11.41 0.54 0.35
C ASN A 56 -11.23 0.27 -1.15
N ILE A 57 -10.30 0.97 -1.81
CA ILE A 57 -9.95 0.71 -3.21
C ILE A 57 -9.41 -0.71 -3.36
N ALA A 58 -8.48 -1.12 -2.50
CA ALA A 58 -7.92 -2.47 -2.51
C ALA A 58 -9.02 -3.54 -2.37
N GLU A 59 -9.94 -3.40 -1.43
CA GLU A 59 -11.04 -4.35 -1.23
C GLU A 59 -11.98 -4.43 -2.44
N ARG A 60 -12.31 -3.29 -3.06
CA ARG A 60 -13.13 -3.25 -4.28
C ARG A 60 -12.43 -3.89 -5.48
N THR A 61 -11.14 -3.63 -5.65
CA THR A 61 -10.33 -4.24 -6.72
C THR A 61 -10.25 -5.75 -6.53
N ILE A 62 -10.01 -6.25 -5.31
CA ILE A 62 -10.00 -7.69 -5.02
C ILE A 62 -11.34 -8.33 -5.36
N LEU A 63 -12.46 -7.74 -4.91
CA LEU A 63 -13.81 -8.21 -5.24
C LEU A 63 -14.05 -8.30 -6.76
N LYS A 64 -13.57 -7.30 -7.50
CA LYS A 64 -13.68 -7.28 -8.96
C LYS A 64 -12.88 -8.42 -9.60
N LEU A 65 -11.63 -8.62 -9.17
CA LEU A 65 -10.78 -9.71 -9.66
C LEU A 65 -11.36 -11.09 -9.34
N GLU A 66 -11.83 -11.30 -8.11
CA GLU A 66 -12.49 -12.56 -7.73
C GLU A 66 -13.68 -12.90 -8.64
N LYS A 67 -14.49 -11.89 -8.99
CA LYS A 67 -15.61 -12.07 -9.92
C LYS A 67 -15.15 -12.33 -11.35
N GLN A 68 -14.11 -11.64 -11.82
CA GLN A 68 -13.59 -11.79 -13.18
C GLN A 68 -12.96 -13.17 -13.39
N ASP A 69 -12.21 -13.64 -12.41
CA ASP A 69 -11.46 -14.90 -12.48
C ASP A 69 -12.25 -16.10 -11.92
N SER A 70 -13.53 -15.91 -11.57
CA SER A 70 -14.41 -16.94 -10.96
C SER A 70 -13.76 -17.64 -9.76
N VAL A 71 -13.11 -16.87 -8.91
CA VAL A 71 -12.35 -17.38 -7.76
C VAL A 71 -13.30 -17.96 -6.72
N ALA A 72 -13.02 -19.18 -6.27
CA ALA A 72 -13.77 -19.83 -5.20
C ALA A 72 -13.76 -19.02 -3.89
N GLY A 73 -14.71 -19.31 -3.00
CA GLY A 73 -14.91 -18.55 -1.75
C GLY A 73 -13.66 -18.45 -0.88
N ASP A 74 -12.83 -19.49 -0.86
CA ASP A 74 -11.54 -19.59 -0.16
C ASP A 74 -10.32 -19.40 -1.08
N GLY A 75 -10.53 -19.19 -2.38
CA GLY A 75 -9.46 -18.97 -3.35
C GLY A 75 -8.78 -17.61 -3.23
N VAL A 76 -7.52 -17.56 -3.63
CA VAL A 76 -6.72 -16.33 -3.78
C VAL A 76 -6.75 -15.90 -5.25
N VAL A 77 -6.78 -14.59 -5.51
CA VAL A 77 -6.75 -14.08 -6.88
C VAL A 77 -5.42 -14.43 -7.57
N PRO A 78 -5.40 -14.90 -8.84
CA PRO A 78 -4.19 -15.42 -9.47
C PRO A 78 -2.99 -14.45 -9.55
N ASP A 79 -3.24 -13.15 -9.56
CA ASP A 79 -2.22 -12.10 -9.77
C ASP A 79 -1.95 -11.28 -8.49
N TYR A 80 -2.04 -11.94 -7.33
CA TYR A 80 -1.98 -11.29 -6.03
C TYR A 80 -0.60 -10.70 -5.71
N GLU A 81 0.49 -11.21 -6.28
CA GLU A 81 1.85 -10.70 -6.08
C GLU A 81 1.98 -9.28 -6.64
N ASN A 82 1.58 -9.08 -7.90
CA ASN A 82 1.56 -7.77 -8.55
C ASN A 82 0.62 -6.79 -7.84
N PHE A 83 -0.53 -7.28 -7.35
CA PHE A 83 -1.44 -6.49 -6.53
C PHE A 83 -0.79 -6.07 -5.20
N CYS A 84 -0.11 -6.98 -4.50
CA CYS A 84 0.58 -6.68 -3.24
C CYS A 84 1.69 -5.64 -3.45
N ALA A 85 2.49 -5.77 -4.51
CA ALA A 85 3.54 -4.82 -4.85
C ALA A 85 2.98 -3.42 -5.16
N ALA A 86 1.93 -3.32 -5.97
CA ALA A 86 1.28 -2.06 -6.27
C ALA A 86 0.66 -1.40 -5.01
N PHE A 87 0.03 -2.20 -4.15
CA PHE A 87 -0.55 -1.70 -2.90
C PHE A 87 0.54 -1.20 -1.93
N GLN A 88 1.64 -1.94 -1.79
CA GLN A 88 2.78 -1.54 -0.95
C GLN A 88 3.44 -0.26 -1.48
N LEU A 89 3.59 -0.13 -2.80
CA LEU A 89 4.08 1.09 -3.44
C LEU A 89 3.15 2.29 -3.16
N ALA A 90 1.84 2.10 -3.22
CA ALA A 90 0.88 3.16 -2.94
C ALA A 90 0.96 3.66 -1.48
N VAL A 91 1.09 2.72 -0.52
CA VAL A 91 1.29 3.04 0.90
C VAL A 91 2.61 3.80 1.10
N ALA A 92 3.70 3.31 0.51
CA ALA A 92 5.01 3.96 0.61
C ALA A 92 5.01 5.37 0.02
N LYS A 93 4.39 5.55 -1.15
CA LYS A 93 4.21 6.88 -1.79
C LYS A 93 3.43 7.84 -0.89
N HIS A 94 2.36 7.37 -0.24
CA HIS A 94 1.57 8.20 0.68
C HIS A 94 2.39 8.67 1.88
N ILE A 95 3.13 7.75 2.51
CA ILE A 95 4.02 8.07 3.64
C ILE A 95 5.10 9.06 3.19
N ALA A 96 5.78 8.79 2.09
CA ALA A 96 6.83 9.65 1.56
C ALA A 96 6.31 11.05 1.22
N HIS A 97 5.14 11.14 0.57
CA HIS A 97 4.54 12.42 0.21
C HIS A 97 4.21 13.27 1.45
N LYS A 98 3.53 12.70 2.43
CA LYS A 98 3.15 13.41 3.66
C LYS A 98 4.35 13.76 4.53
N THR A 99 5.37 12.90 4.58
CA THR A 99 6.65 13.17 5.25
C THR A 99 7.41 14.31 4.58
N LYS A 100 7.53 14.28 3.24
CA LYS A 100 8.13 15.38 2.47
C LYS A 100 7.45 16.72 2.77
N ARG A 101 6.12 16.75 2.81
CA ARG A 101 5.36 17.96 3.16
C ARG A 101 5.67 18.46 4.57
N ALA A 102 5.80 17.56 5.54
CA ALA A 102 6.18 17.91 6.90
C ALA A 102 7.59 18.54 6.92
N MET A 103 8.56 17.96 6.23
CA MET A 103 9.91 18.51 6.11
C MET A 103 9.90 19.92 5.50
N MET A 104 9.17 20.13 4.40
CA MET A 104 9.02 21.45 3.77
C MET A 104 8.34 22.47 4.69
N PHE A 105 7.39 22.02 5.52
CA PHE A 105 6.76 22.90 6.51
C PHE A 105 7.75 23.32 7.59
N LEU A 106 8.54 22.39 8.11
CA LEU A 106 9.57 22.67 9.12
C LEU A 106 10.63 23.63 8.59
N GLU A 107 11.10 23.44 7.36
CA GLU A 107 12.05 24.32 6.68
C GLU A 107 11.48 25.75 6.52
N LYS A 108 10.27 25.88 5.97
CA LYS A 108 9.62 27.19 5.76
C LYS A 108 9.35 27.94 7.07
N ARG A 109 9.20 27.22 8.17
CA ARG A 109 8.96 27.79 9.50
C ARG A 109 10.25 27.96 10.32
N GLU A 110 11.40 27.64 9.73
CA GLU A 110 12.71 27.69 10.40
C GLU A 110 12.73 26.91 11.73
N LEU A 111 11.99 25.79 11.78
CA LEU A 111 11.83 24.98 12.99
C LEU A 111 12.96 23.97 13.20
N ILE A 112 13.87 23.83 12.23
CA ILE A 112 15.07 22.99 12.31
C ILE A 112 16.28 23.93 12.30
N SER A 113 17.08 23.90 13.37
CA SER A 113 18.33 24.66 13.45
C SER A 113 19.31 24.22 12.35
N ARG A 114 20.09 25.16 11.81
CA ARG A 114 21.03 24.91 10.71
C ARG A 114 22.06 23.81 11.03
N GLU A 115 22.45 23.70 12.30
CA GLU A 115 23.40 22.67 12.77
C GLU A 115 22.84 21.24 12.72
N ASN A 116 21.51 21.10 12.73
CA ASN A 116 20.81 19.82 12.70
C ASN A 116 20.27 19.45 11.31
N GLN A 117 20.57 20.26 10.28
CA GLN A 117 20.19 19.98 8.89
C GLN A 117 21.25 19.07 8.26
N THR A 118 20.86 17.86 7.88
CA THR A 118 21.78 16.84 7.30
C THR A 118 21.66 16.70 5.78
N LEU A 119 20.85 17.52 5.12
CA LEU A 119 20.63 17.55 3.67
C LEU A 119 20.47 18.99 3.19
#